data_AF-A0A1I7E5C4-F1
#
_entry.id   AF-A0A1I7E5C4-F1
#
_cell.length_a   1.000
_cell.length_b   1.000
_cell.length_c   1.000
_cell.angle_alpha   90.00
_cell.angle_beta   90.00
_cell.angle_gamma   90.00
#
_symmetry.space_group_name_H-M   'P 1'
#
loop_
_entity.id
_entity.type
_entity.pdbx_description
1 polymer ?
#
loop_
_entity_poly.entity_id
_entity_poly.type
_entity_poly.pdbx_seq_one_letter_code
_entity_poly.pdbx_strand_id
1 'polypeptide(L)'
;MNNMGIDAFFTMAKHEAERLLFQCSDDKSSGGYQHLRNKLEKAAVRKVRVLARGELKLGEVVNEWDFVESEANFSALFKGDYNPYLYASFFLYHWGIYIYSTGEYLSSLRFMIQASIYAGYWKGARERDEWLQAQEVAKQAKIDNGKKVGEGRAAYFQPVREELIRLLMAECPSEGWRFKTKAAEAISGKLQIFIDTHELELKADNLESTILRWSSKYPDIEAAFAKVVRKND
;
A
#
# COMPACT_ATOMS: atom_id res chain seq x y z
N MET A 1 36.04 13.01 -32.63
CA MET A 1 34.61 12.73 -32.79
C MET A 1 33.88 14.06 -32.98
N ASN A 2 32.95 14.21 -33.95
CA ASN A 2 32.20 15.46 -34.09
C ASN A 2 31.01 15.49 -33.09
N ASN A 3 30.49 16.68 -32.77
CA ASN A 3 29.36 16.83 -31.84
C ASN A 3 28.10 16.06 -32.30
N MET A 4 27.94 15.78 -33.59
CA MET A 4 26.79 15.03 -34.13
C MET A 4 26.69 13.59 -33.60
N GLY A 5 27.81 12.88 -33.44
CA GLY A 5 27.79 11.50 -32.91
C GLY A 5 27.38 11.41 -31.45
N ILE A 6 27.70 12.45 -30.67
CA ILE A 6 27.37 12.55 -29.24
C ILE A 6 25.87 12.83 -29.07
N ASP A 7 25.33 13.78 -29.84
CA ASP A 7 23.91 14.16 -29.76
C ASP A 7 23.00 13.00 -30.23
N ALA A 8 23.43 12.24 -31.24
CA ALA A 8 22.72 11.04 -31.70
C ALA A 8 22.64 9.96 -30.61
N PHE A 9 23.74 9.70 -29.89
CA PHE A 9 23.76 8.76 -28.77
C PHE A 9 22.78 9.15 -27.67
N PHE A 10 22.82 10.42 -27.23
CA PHE A 10 21.93 10.90 -26.18
C PHE A 10 20.48 10.81 -26.60
N THR A 11 20.16 11.17 -27.84
CA THR A 11 18.80 11.09 -28.39
C THR A 11 18.29 9.65 -28.43
N MET A 12 19.13 8.69 -28.80
CA MET A 12 18.76 7.27 -28.82
C MET A 12 18.49 6.72 -27.42
N ALA A 13 19.42 6.92 -26.47
CA ALA A 13 19.25 6.47 -25.09
C ALA A 13 18.03 7.12 -24.42
N LYS A 14 17.79 8.39 -24.73
CA LYS A 14 16.63 9.18 -24.31
C LYS A 14 15.31 8.57 -24.78
N HIS A 15 15.20 8.27 -26.08
CA HIS A 15 13.99 7.68 -26.66
C HIS A 15 13.68 6.30 -26.07
N GLU A 16 14.70 5.48 -25.86
CA GLU A 16 14.52 4.12 -25.36
C GLU A 16 14.06 4.12 -23.89
N ALA A 17 14.63 5.01 -23.06
CA ALA A 17 14.19 5.20 -21.68
C ALA A 17 12.73 5.69 -21.60
N GLU A 18 12.33 6.63 -22.46
CA GLU A 18 10.94 7.11 -22.54
C GLU A 18 9.96 6.02 -22.97
N ARG A 19 10.35 5.19 -23.96
CA ARG A 19 9.53 4.08 -24.47
C ARG A 19 9.19 3.08 -23.36
N LEU A 20 10.16 2.72 -22.54
CA LEU A 20 9.98 1.72 -21.48
C LEU A 20 9.27 2.29 -20.26
N LEU A 21 9.47 3.58 -19.94
CA LEU A 21 8.69 4.26 -18.91
C LEU A 21 7.21 4.34 -19.27
N PHE A 22 6.89 4.65 -20.53
CA PHE A 22 5.52 4.65 -21.03
C PHE A 22 4.86 3.27 -20.89
N GLN A 23 5.63 2.19 -21.05
CA GLN A 23 5.15 0.83 -20.85
C GLN A 23 4.95 0.45 -19.38
N CYS A 24 5.54 1.18 -18.43
CA CYS A 24 5.55 0.83 -17.01
C CYS A 24 4.83 1.84 -16.08
N SER A 25 4.33 2.97 -16.60
CA SER A 25 3.78 4.05 -15.77
C SER A 25 2.24 4.13 -15.80
N ASP A 26 1.61 3.83 -14.66
CA ASP A 26 0.37 4.48 -14.23
C ASP A 26 0.70 5.93 -13.76
N ASP A 27 0.69 6.83 -14.73
CA ASP A 27 0.27 8.25 -14.72
C ASP A 27 0.57 9.25 -13.57
N LYS A 28 1.55 9.04 -12.65
CA LYS A 28 1.76 10.01 -11.53
C LYS A 28 3.15 10.61 -11.28
N SER A 29 4.18 10.38 -12.12
CA SER A 29 5.55 10.92 -11.83
C SER A 29 6.19 11.81 -12.90
N SER A 30 5.43 12.38 -13.85
CA SER A 30 6.01 13.08 -15.01
C SER A 30 6.91 14.28 -14.63
N GLY A 31 6.46 15.14 -13.70
CA GLY A 31 7.17 16.39 -13.36
C GLY A 31 8.53 16.21 -12.67
N GLY A 32 8.62 15.31 -11.69
CA GLY A 32 9.88 15.02 -10.99
C GLY A 32 10.89 14.30 -11.90
N TYR A 33 10.38 13.38 -12.72
CA TYR A 33 11.17 12.65 -13.70
C TYR A 33 11.76 13.58 -14.76
N GLN A 34 10.96 14.46 -15.38
CA GLN A 34 11.46 15.38 -16.40
C GLN A 34 12.57 16.29 -15.86
N HIS A 35 12.42 16.77 -14.62
CA HIS A 35 13.43 17.62 -13.99
C HIS A 35 14.76 16.86 -13.79
N LEU A 36 14.69 15.65 -13.23
CA LEU A 36 15.87 14.85 -12.93
C LEU A 36 16.57 14.35 -14.21
N ARG A 37 15.80 13.93 -15.20
CA ARG A 37 16.28 13.58 -16.54
C ARG A 37 17.05 14.74 -17.17
N ASN A 38 16.49 15.94 -17.18
CA ASN A 38 17.16 17.12 -17.73
C ASN A 38 18.45 17.45 -16.96
N LYS A 39 18.48 17.22 -15.64
CA LYS A 39 19.68 17.43 -14.81
C LYS A 39 20.78 16.43 -15.18
N LEU A 40 20.44 15.15 -15.30
CA LEU A 40 21.36 14.07 -15.67
C LEU A 40 21.87 14.22 -17.11
N GLU A 41 21.00 14.54 -18.05
CA GLU A 41 21.36 14.83 -19.45
C GLU A 41 22.35 16.01 -19.53
N LYS A 42 22.08 17.11 -18.81
CA LYS A 42 23.02 18.25 -18.74
C LYS A 42 24.35 17.92 -18.09
N ALA A 43 24.39 17.00 -17.13
CA ALA A 43 25.62 16.56 -16.49
C ALA A 43 26.44 15.66 -17.44
N ALA A 44 25.77 14.72 -18.11
CA ALA A 44 26.37 13.81 -19.08
C ALA A 44 26.93 14.57 -20.29
N VAL A 45 26.15 15.47 -20.89
CA VAL A 45 26.58 16.31 -22.03
C VAL A 45 27.81 17.14 -21.67
N ARG A 46 27.86 17.72 -20.46
CA ARG A 46 29.03 18.49 -20.00
C ARG A 46 30.28 17.63 -19.94
N LYS A 47 30.22 16.43 -19.33
CA LYS A 47 31.37 15.53 -19.25
C LYS A 47 31.82 15.00 -20.61
N VAL A 48 30.87 14.59 -21.47
CA VAL A 48 31.19 14.08 -22.81
C VAL A 48 31.86 15.17 -23.67
N ARG A 49 31.46 16.44 -23.54
CA ARG A 49 32.15 17.56 -24.23
C ARG A 49 33.58 17.76 -23.75
N VAL A 50 33.84 17.63 -22.44
CA VAL A 50 35.20 17.75 -21.89
C VAL A 50 36.09 16.60 -22.40
N LEU A 51 35.57 15.37 -22.42
CA LEU A 51 36.22 14.21 -23.06
C LEU A 51 36.47 14.43 -24.55
N ALA A 52 35.48 14.93 -25.30
CA ALA A 52 35.59 15.18 -26.73
C ALA A 52 36.63 16.24 -27.10
N ARG A 53 36.92 17.18 -26.19
CA ARG A 53 37.99 18.18 -26.33
C ARG A 53 39.38 17.66 -25.95
N GLY A 54 39.49 16.41 -25.50
CA GLY A 54 40.75 15.83 -25.02
C GLY A 54 41.26 16.44 -23.71
N GLU A 55 40.41 17.22 -23.02
CA GLU A 55 40.68 17.84 -21.72
C GLU A 55 40.58 16.83 -20.56
N LEU A 56 40.02 15.66 -20.84
CA LEU A 56 40.00 14.47 -19.97
C LEU A 56 40.55 13.31 -20.80
N LYS A 57 41.60 12.63 -20.34
CA LYS A 57 42.00 11.35 -20.98
C LYS A 57 41.16 10.22 -20.42
N LEU A 58 40.91 9.22 -21.27
CA LEU A 58 40.27 7.99 -20.86
C LEU A 58 41.09 7.35 -19.72
N GLY A 59 40.46 7.02 -18.60
CA GLY A 59 41.12 6.49 -17.40
C GLY A 59 41.70 7.52 -16.41
N GLU A 60 41.72 8.83 -16.71
CA GLU A 60 42.12 9.87 -15.71
C GLU A 60 41.01 10.17 -14.70
N VAL A 61 39.80 9.65 -14.92
CA VAL A 61 38.72 9.71 -13.94
C VAL A 61 38.62 8.36 -13.26
N VAL A 62 38.85 8.34 -11.94
CA VAL A 62 38.79 7.13 -11.10
C VAL A 62 37.46 6.36 -11.29
N ASN A 63 36.38 7.09 -11.59
CA ASN A 63 35.09 6.59 -12.06
C ASN A 63 34.53 7.59 -13.08
N GLU A 64 34.68 7.29 -14.38
CA GLU A 64 34.31 8.19 -15.48
C GLU A 64 32.86 8.74 -15.39
N TRP A 65 31.98 8.08 -14.62
CA TRP A 65 30.55 8.37 -14.57
C TRP A 65 29.95 8.44 -13.15
N ASP A 66 30.77 8.74 -12.13
CA ASP A 66 30.36 8.87 -10.72
C ASP A 66 29.07 9.67 -10.49
N PHE A 67 28.72 10.62 -11.36
CA PHE A 67 27.49 11.41 -11.20
C PHE A 67 26.21 10.61 -11.51
N VAL A 68 26.21 9.68 -12.48
CA VAL A 68 24.99 8.89 -12.81
C VAL A 68 24.69 7.95 -11.65
N GLU A 69 25.73 7.29 -11.17
CA GLU A 69 25.69 6.39 -10.04
C GLU A 69 25.35 7.12 -8.73
N SER A 70 26.08 8.20 -8.43
CA SER A 70 25.86 8.99 -7.21
C SER A 70 24.47 9.62 -7.18
N GLU A 71 23.95 10.12 -8.31
CA GLU A 71 22.60 10.72 -8.32
C GLU A 71 21.52 9.66 -8.20
N ALA A 72 21.70 8.48 -8.82
CA ALA A 72 20.75 7.38 -8.68
C ALA A 72 20.74 6.83 -7.25
N ASN A 73 21.93 6.60 -6.67
CA ASN A 73 22.09 6.21 -5.29
C ASN A 73 21.52 7.27 -4.33
N PHE A 74 21.78 8.57 -4.57
CA PHE A 74 21.26 9.65 -3.75
C PHE A 74 19.73 9.69 -3.78
N SER A 75 19.12 9.57 -4.96
CA SER A 75 17.66 9.58 -5.09
C SER A 75 17.02 8.39 -4.39
N ALA A 76 17.60 7.19 -4.55
CA ALA A 76 17.11 6.00 -3.88
C ALA A 76 17.25 6.08 -2.35
N LEU A 77 18.44 6.47 -1.86
CA LEU A 77 18.73 6.48 -0.42
C LEU A 77 18.02 7.61 0.33
N PHE A 78 17.98 8.82 -0.25
CA PHE A 78 17.49 10.00 0.47
C PHE A 78 16.07 10.42 0.09
N LYS A 79 15.57 10.00 -1.08
CA LYS A 79 14.21 10.33 -1.53
C LYS A 79 13.29 9.11 -1.64
N GLY A 80 13.84 7.90 -1.50
CA GLY A 80 13.10 6.66 -1.77
C GLY A 80 12.67 6.52 -3.23
N ASP A 81 13.29 7.29 -4.15
CA ASP A 81 12.98 7.25 -5.58
C ASP A 81 14.00 6.36 -6.29
N TYR A 82 13.53 5.18 -6.69
CA TYR A 82 14.35 4.15 -7.33
C TYR A 82 14.34 4.22 -8.86
N ASN A 83 13.46 5.03 -9.47
CA ASN A 83 13.40 5.19 -10.93
C ASN A 83 14.74 5.61 -11.58
N PRO A 84 15.60 6.40 -10.92
CA PRO A 84 16.91 6.75 -11.46
C PRO A 84 17.82 5.56 -11.72
N TYR A 85 17.62 4.42 -11.05
CA TYR A 85 18.37 3.19 -11.35
C TYR A 85 18.06 2.65 -12.76
N LEU A 86 16.81 2.76 -13.22
CA LEU A 86 16.45 2.37 -14.58
C LEU A 86 17.18 3.24 -15.61
N TYR A 87 17.24 4.55 -15.36
CA TYR A 87 17.97 5.48 -16.23
C TYR A 87 19.47 5.20 -16.24
N ALA A 88 20.07 4.97 -15.06
CA ALA A 88 21.48 4.60 -14.95
C ALA A 88 21.79 3.34 -15.74
N SER A 89 20.92 2.32 -15.65
CA SER A 89 21.03 1.09 -16.41
C SER A 89 21.10 1.34 -17.92
N PHE A 90 20.13 2.04 -18.50
CA PHE A 90 20.11 2.31 -19.95
C PHE A 90 21.30 3.11 -20.41
N PHE A 91 21.63 4.18 -19.69
CA PHE A 91 22.76 5.03 -20.03
C PHE A 91 24.06 4.23 -20.08
N LEU A 92 24.34 3.46 -19.03
CA LEU A 92 25.57 2.65 -18.93
C LEU A 92 25.59 1.54 -19.99
N TYR A 93 24.45 0.92 -20.31
CA TYR A 93 24.40 -0.13 -21.33
C TYR A 93 24.78 0.39 -22.71
N HIS A 94 24.12 1.47 -23.15
CA HIS A 94 24.43 2.07 -24.44
C HIS A 94 25.82 2.67 -24.47
N TRP A 95 26.30 3.25 -23.37
CA TRP A 95 27.67 3.73 -23.26
C TRP A 95 28.68 2.58 -23.43
N GLY A 96 28.40 1.43 -22.80
CA GLY A 96 29.16 0.20 -23.02
C GLY A 96 29.24 -0.17 -24.50
N ILE A 97 28.10 -0.19 -25.22
CA ILE A 97 28.06 -0.45 -26.67
C ILE A 97 28.93 0.54 -27.45
N TYR A 98 28.88 1.82 -27.10
CA TYR A 98 29.70 2.83 -27.75
C TYR A 98 31.19 2.58 -27.53
N ILE A 99 31.63 2.33 -26.29
CA ILE A 99 33.02 2.02 -25.95
C ILE A 99 33.47 0.70 -26.60
N TYR A 100 32.57 -0.26 -26.77
CA TYR A 100 32.84 -1.48 -27.53
C TYR A 100 33.23 -1.16 -28.98
N SER A 101 32.50 -0.24 -29.61
CA SER A 101 32.72 0.16 -31.01
C SER A 101 34.05 0.88 -31.24
N THR A 102 34.66 1.44 -30.20
CA THR A 102 35.99 2.09 -30.26
C THR A 102 37.14 1.09 -30.04
N GLY A 103 36.86 -0.19 -29.85
CA GLY A 103 37.85 -1.25 -29.63
C GLY A 103 38.24 -1.47 -28.16
N GLU A 104 37.58 -0.76 -27.23
CA GLU A 104 37.92 -0.78 -25.81
C GLU A 104 37.06 -1.78 -25.01
N TYR A 105 37.26 -3.07 -25.32
CA TYR A 105 36.39 -4.15 -24.87
C TYR A 105 36.28 -4.28 -23.34
N LEU A 106 37.37 -4.15 -22.59
CA LEU A 106 37.35 -4.29 -21.13
C LEU A 106 36.58 -3.15 -20.45
N SER A 107 36.74 -1.92 -20.93
CA SER A 107 35.99 -0.76 -20.43
C SER A 107 34.50 -0.88 -20.77
N SER A 108 34.19 -1.32 -22.00
CA SER A 108 32.81 -1.63 -22.42
C SER A 108 32.12 -2.64 -21.50
N LEU A 109 32.77 -3.77 -21.22
CA LEU A 109 32.18 -4.83 -20.40
C LEU A 109 31.86 -4.35 -18.98
N ARG A 110 32.71 -3.51 -18.38
CA ARG A 110 32.43 -2.90 -17.06
C ARG A 110 31.14 -2.10 -17.09
N PHE A 111 30.92 -1.28 -18.12
CA PHE A 111 29.70 -0.48 -18.25
C PHE A 111 28.44 -1.34 -18.43
N MET A 112 28.52 -2.40 -19.22
CA MET A 112 27.39 -3.33 -19.40
C MET A 112 27.07 -4.13 -18.12
N ILE A 113 28.08 -4.51 -17.34
CA ILE A 113 27.89 -5.13 -16.03
C ILE A 113 27.22 -4.15 -15.07
N GLN A 114 27.71 -2.91 -15.01
CA GLN A 114 27.16 -1.87 -14.14
C GLN A 114 25.71 -1.54 -14.50
N ALA A 115 25.39 -1.49 -15.79
CA ALA A 115 24.03 -1.35 -16.28
C ALA A 115 23.11 -2.46 -15.73
N SER A 116 23.60 -3.70 -15.74
CA SER A 116 22.83 -4.86 -15.26
C SER A 116 22.59 -4.80 -13.75
N ILE A 117 23.56 -4.33 -12.97
CA ILE A 117 23.40 -4.10 -11.52
C ILE A 117 22.26 -3.12 -11.25
N TYR A 118 22.25 -1.98 -11.94
CA TYR A 118 21.21 -0.97 -11.74
C TYR A 118 19.82 -1.41 -12.23
N ALA A 119 19.74 -2.21 -13.29
CA ALA A 119 18.48 -2.87 -13.67
C ALA A 119 17.97 -3.78 -12.56
N GLY A 120 18.86 -4.55 -11.93
CA GLY A 120 18.54 -5.40 -10.78
C GLY A 120 18.00 -4.61 -9.59
N TYR A 121 18.65 -3.49 -9.24
CA TYR A 121 18.17 -2.62 -8.16
C TYR A 121 16.80 -2.02 -8.43
N TRP A 122 16.57 -1.52 -9.65
CA TRP A 122 15.26 -0.99 -10.03
C TRP A 122 14.18 -2.08 -9.95
N LYS A 123 14.44 -3.27 -10.49
CA LYS A 123 13.50 -4.39 -10.46
C LYS A 123 13.14 -4.80 -9.03
N GLY A 124 14.14 -4.97 -8.16
CA GLY A 124 13.91 -5.34 -6.76
C GLY A 124 13.09 -4.29 -5.99
N ALA A 125 13.29 -3.00 -6.29
CA ALA A 125 12.47 -1.94 -5.72
C ALA A 125 11.00 -2.04 -6.16
N ARG A 126 10.74 -2.33 -7.44
CA ARG A 126 9.39 -2.51 -7.98
C ARG A 126 8.67 -3.71 -7.37
N GLU A 127 9.36 -4.85 -7.28
CA GLU A 127 8.80 -6.07 -6.66
C GLU A 127 8.43 -5.83 -5.19
N ARG A 128 9.23 -5.05 -4.46
CA ARG A 128 8.91 -4.66 -3.08
C ARG A 128 7.66 -3.78 -3.03
N ASP A 129 7.54 -2.78 -3.90
CA ASP A 129 6.39 -1.88 -3.91
C ASP A 129 5.09 -2.64 -4.24
N GLU A 130 5.14 -3.54 -5.21
CA GLU A 130 4.04 -4.44 -5.56
C GLU A 130 3.64 -5.33 -4.38
N TRP A 131 4.63 -5.90 -3.67
CA TRP A 131 4.37 -6.70 -2.48
C TRP A 131 3.73 -5.90 -1.35
N LEU A 132 4.19 -4.67 -1.10
CA LEU A 132 3.60 -3.77 -0.09
C LEU A 132 2.15 -3.41 -0.45
N GLN A 133 1.88 -3.08 -1.72
CA GLN A 133 0.52 -2.81 -2.17
C GLN A 133 -0.40 -4.03 -2.03
N ALA A 134 0.08 -5.23 -2.39
CA ALA A 134 -0.66 -6.46 -2.24
C ALA A 134 -1.01 -6.75 -0.77
N GLN A 135 -0.08 -6.47 0.15
CA GLN A 135 -0.36 -6.59 1.58
C GLN A 135 -1.44 -5.62 2.06
N GLU A 136 -1.40 -4.37 1.59
CA GLU A 136 -2.38 -3.37 2.02
C GLU A 136 -3.78 -3.71 1.51
N VAL A 137 -3.88 -4.14 0.25
CA VAL A 137 -5.14 -4.66 -0.32
C VAL A 137 -5.64 -5.86 0.48
N ALA A 138 -4.77 -6.80 0.86
CA ALA A 138 -5.16 -7.96 1.65
C ALA A 138 -5.63 -7.58 3.07
N LYS A 139 -5.01 -6.59 3.72
CA LYS A 139 -5.46 -6.05 5.02
C LYS A 139 -6.84 -5.41 4.89
N GLN A 140 -7.04 -4.57 3.88
CA GLN A 140 -8.32 -3.91 3.65
C GLN A 140 -9.43 -4.94 3.38
N ALA A 141 -9.16 -5.96 2.57
CA ALA A 141 -10.09 -7.06 2.32
C ALA A 141 -10.48 -7.81 3.60
N LYS A 142 -9.53 -8.03 4.53
CA LYS A 142 -9.84 -8.63 5.84
C LYS A 142 -10.76 -7.74 6.69
N ILE A 143 -10.53 -6.43 6.69
CA ILE A 143 -11.39 -5.46 7.40
C ILE A 143 -12.80 -5.49 6.82
N ASP A 144 -12.93 -5.42 5.50
CA ASP A 144 -14.23 -5.37 4.82
C ASP A 144 -15.01 -6.67 4.99
N ASN A 145 -14.34 -7.82 4.90
CA ASN A 145 -14.94 -9.10 5.20
C ASN A 145 -15.36 -9.21 6.67
N GLY A 146 -14.55 -8.69 7.60
CA GLY A 146 -14.90 -8.61 9.02
C GLY A 146 -16.15 -7.76 9.27
N LYS A 147 -16.29 -6.62 8.58
CA LYS A 147 -17.49 -5.77 8.63
C LYS A 147 -18.72 -6.51 8.10
N LYS A 148 -18.64 -7.11 6.92
CA LYS A 148 -19.74 -7.90 6.33
C LYS A 148 -20.20 -9.04 7.22
N VAL A 149 -19.25 -9.77 7.82
CA VAL A 149 -19.57 -10.83 8.79
C VAL A 149 -20.24 -10.24 10.05
N GLY A 150 -19.77 -9.09 10.52
CA GLY A 150 -20.37 -8.37 11.65
C GLY A 150 -21.81 -7.92 11.38
N GLU A 151 -22.05 -7.34 10.20
CA GLU A 151 -23.37 -6.92 9.72
C GLU A 151 -24.31 -8.13 9.56
N GLY A 152 -23.83 -9.20 8.92
CA GLY A 152 -24.58 -10.45 8.78
C GLY A 152 -24.97 -11.04 10.14
N ARG A 153 -24.07 -11.04 11.13
CA ARG A 153 -24.39 -11.47 12.51
C ARG A 153 -25.38 -10.53 13.19
N ALA A 154 -25.27 -9.22 13.00
CA ALA A 154 -26.20 -8.25 13.58
C ALA A 154 -27.63 -8.43 13.03
N ALA A 155 -27.75 -8.73 11.73
CA ALA A 155 -29.02 -9.06 11.08
C ALA A 155 -29.55 -10.43 11.55
N TYR A 156 -28.69 -11.45 11.60
CA TYR A 156 -29.08 -12.81 12.05
C TYR A 156 -29.69 -12.83 13.45
N PHE A 157 -29.15 -12.02 14.38
CA PHE A 157 -29.68 -11.92 15.75
C PHE A 157 -30.73 -10.80 15.93
N GLN A 158 -31.15 -10.12 14.87
CA GLN A 158 -32.21 -9.11 14.97
C GLN A 158 -33.52 -9.66 15.56
N PRO A 159 -34.03 -10.84 15.15
CA PRO A 159 -35.25 -11.40 15.72
C PRO A 159 -35.15 -11.65 17.23
N VAL A 160 -33.99 -12.09 17.72
CA VAL A 160 -33.75 -12.28 19.17
C VAL A 160 -33.79 -10.95 19.91
N ARG A 161 -33.27 -9.87 19.31
CA ARG A 161 -33.28 -8.53 19.90
C ARG A 161 -34.68 -7.95 19.96
N GLU A 162 -35.47 -8.14 18.91
CA GLU A 162 -36.88 -7.73 18.86
C GLU A 162 -37.69 -8.50 19.92
N GLU A 163 -37.48 -9.81 20.04
CA GLU A 163 -38.14 -10.62 21.06
C GLU A 163 -37.73 -10.24 22.48
N LEU A 164 -36.45 -9.95 22.71
CA LEU A 164 -35.97 -9.42 23.98
C LEU A 164 -36.70 -8.13 24.36
N ILE A 165 -36.85 -7.19 23.42
CA ILE A 165 -37.60 -5.95 23.66
C ILE A 165 -39.07 -6.25 23.98
N ARG A 166 -39.70 -7.16 23.24
CA ARG A 166 -41.08 -7.58 23.49
C ARG A 166 -41.25 -8.16 24.90
N LEU A 167 -40.36 -9.06 25.31
CA LEU A 167 -40.38 -9.69 26.64
C LEU A 167 -40.11 -8.67 27.75
N LEU A 168 -39.18 -7.73 27.56
CA LEU A 168 -38.91 -6.67 28.53
C LEU A 168 -40.18 -5.85 28.84
N MET A 169 -40.97 -5.55 27.81
CA MET A 169 -42.22 -4.79 27.96
C MET A 169 -43.35 -5.64 28.53
N ALA A 170 -43.53 -6.86 28.01
CA ALA A 170 -44.66 -7.72 28.37
C ALA A 170 -44.56 -8.28 29.79
N GLU A 171 -43.34 -8.58 30.26
CA GLU A 171 -43.09 -9.17 31.57
C GLU A 171 -42.81 -8.10 32.64
N CYS A 172 -42.90 -6.82 32.28
CA CYS A 172 -42.65 -5.73 33.21
C CYS A 172 -43.69 -5.74 34.35
N PRO A 173 -43.26 -5.83 35.63
CA PRO A 173 -44.16 -5.68 36.77
C PRO A 173 -44.82 -4.30 36.76
N SER A 174 -45.99 -4.15 37.39
CA SER A 174 -46.72 -2.88 37.47
C SER A 174 -45.88 -1.73 38.03
N GLU A 175 -44.98 -2.03 38.97
CA GLU A 175 -44.09 -1.04 39.55
C GLU A 175 -42.76 -0.88 38.78
N GLY A 176 -42.52 -1.66 37.73
CA GLY A 176 -41.26 -1.67 36.98
C GLY A 176 -40.13 -2.44 37.67
N TRP A 177 -39.09 -2.73 36.90
CA TRP A 177 -37.91 -3.46 37.36
C TRP A 177 -36.99 -2.59 38.20
N ARG A 178 -36.49 -3.13 39.30
CA ARG A 178 -35.54 -2.41 40.17
C ARG A 178 -34.16 -2.22 39.51
N PHE A 179 -33.69 -3.22 38.76
CA PHE A 179 -32.38 -3.20 38.09
C PHE A 179 -32.44 -3.93 36.74
N LYS A 180 -31.58 -3.55 35.78
CA LYS A 180 -31.42 -4.24 34.49
C LYS A 180 -31.11 -5.73 34.67
N THR A 181 -30.31 -6.08 35.69
CA THR A 181 -29.93 -7.47 36.01
C THR A 181 -31.15 -8.32 36.38
N LYS A 182 -32.07 -7.78 37.19
CA LYS A 182 -33.28 -8.49 37.60
C LYS A 182 -34.26 -8.69 36.45
N ALA A 183 -34.37 -7.71 35.56
CA ALA A 183 -35.13 -7.85 34.32
C ALA A 183 -34.52 -8.93 33.40
N ALA A 184 -33.19 -8.93 33.22
CA ALA A 184 -32.49 -9.92 32.40
C ALA A 184 -32.64 -11.35 32.94
N GLU A 185 -32.47 -11.56 34.25
CA GLU A 185 -32.69 -12.84 34.93
C GLU A 185 -34.12 -13.36 34.70
N ALA A 186 -35.13 -12.52 34.89
CA ALA A 186 -36.53 -12.91 34.79
C ALA A 186 -36.97 -13.34 33.37
N ILE A 187 -36.43 -12.69 32.33
CA ILE A 187 -36.84 -12.95 30.93
C ILE A 187 -35.93 -13.94 30.20
N SER A 188 -34.75 -14.27 30.75
CA SER A 188 -33.76 -15.11 30.05
C SER A 188 -34.31 -16.50 29.72
N GLY A 189 -35.09 -17.12 30.60
CA GLY A 189 -35.70 -18.43 30.33
C GLY A 189 -36.66 -18.39 29.12
N LYS A 190 -37.51 -17.35 29.02
CA LYS A 190 -38.44 -17.17 27.90
C LYS A 190 -37.72 -16.84 26.60
N LEU A 191 -36.66 -16.03 26.66
CA LEU A 191 -35.85 -15.72 25.50
C LEU A 191 -35.08 -16.95 24.98
N GLN A 192 -34.60 -17.81 25.88
CA GLN A 192 -33.94 -19.06 25.49
C GLN A 192 -34.91 -19.99 24.73
N ILE A 193 -36.15 -20.14 25.20
CA ILE A 193 -37.18 -20.91 24.49
C ILE A 193 -37.40 -20.37 23.08
N PHE A 194 -37.45 -19.04 22.91
CA PHE A 194 -37.59 -18.43 21.59
C PHE A 194 -36.41 -18.76 20.67
N ILE A 195 -35.17 -18.65 21.18
CA ILE A 195 -33.94 -18.97 20.46
C ILE A 195 -33.95 -20.42 19.99
N ASP A 196 -34.28 -21.36 20.89
CA ASP A 196 -34.32 -22.79 20.60
C ASP A 196 -35.43 -23.12 19.57
N THR A 197 -36.60 -22.51 19.72
CA THR A 197 -37.75 -22.72 18.82
C THR A 197 -37.46 -22.27 17.38
N HIS A 198 -36.66 -21.21 17.21
CA HIS A 198 -36.28 -20.68 15.90
C HIS A 198 -34.92 -21.22 15.42
N GLU A 199 -34.36 -22.22 16.10
CA GLU A 199 -33.08 -22.85 15.78
C GLU A 199 -31.93 -21.83 15.60
N LEU A 200 -31.95 -20.76 16.41
CA LEU A 200 -30.96 -19.69 16.31
C LEU A 200 -29.68 -20.09 17.07
N GLU A 201 -28.55 -20.17 16.37
CA GLU A 201 -27.27 -20.54 16.97
C GLU A 201 -26.63 -19.38 17.74
N LEU A 202 -27.25 -18.98 18.85
CA LEU A 202 -26.65 -18.04 19.79
C LEU A 202 -25.74 -18.79 20.76
N LYS A 203 -24.44 -18.82 20.48
CA LYS A 203 -23.42 -19.31 21.43
C LYS A 203 -23.23 -18.29 22.56
N ALA A 204 -24.14 -18.30 23.53
CA ALA A 204 -24.03 -17.53 24.75
C ALA A 204 -23.87 -18.50 25.93
N ASP A 205 -22.68 -18.52 26.54
CA ASP A 205 -22.44 -19.31 27.77
C ASP A 205 -23.33 -18.84 28.92
N ASN A 206 -23.77 -17.57 28.86
CA ASN A 206 -24.73 -16.97 29.78
C ASN A 206 -25.57 -15.91 29.03
N LEU A 207 -26.87 -16.17 28.90
CA LEU A 207 -27.81 -15.32 28.18
C LEU A 207 -28.06 -13.98 28.89
N GLU A 208 -28.10 -13.95 30.23
CA GLU A 208 -28.25 -12.73 31.02
C GLU A 208 -27.10 -11.76 30.76
N SER A 209 -25.86 -12.27 30.76
CA SER A 209 -24.68 -11.45 30.47
C SER A 209 -24.71 -10.91 29.03
N THR A 210 -25.25 -11.70 28.10
CA THR A 210 -25.43 -11.28 26.69
C THR A 210 -26.47 -10.18 26.58
N ILE A 211 -27.61 -10.29 27.27
CA ILE A 211 -28.66 -9.27 27.34
C ILE A 211 -28.11 -7.95 27.90
N LEU A 212 -27.38 -8.01 29.02
CA LEU A 212 -26.79 -6.82 29.64
C LEU A 212 -25.76 -6.16 28.73
N ARG A 213 -24.89 -6.94 28.08
CA ARG A 213 -23.95 -6.43 27.08
C ARG A 213 -24.66 -5.79 25.91
N TRP A 214 -25.75 -6.39 25.43
CA TRP A 214 -26.56 -5.84 24.35
C TRP A 214 -27.25 -4.53 24.74
N SER A 215 -27.61 -4.35 26.01
CA SER A 215 -28.18 -3.09 26.52
C SER A 215 -27.24 -1.90 26.42
N SER A 216 -25.91 -2.11 26.31
CA SER A 216 -24.93 -1.05 26.07
C SER A 216 -24.50 -0.93 24.61
N LYS A 217 -24.80 -1.96 23.80
CA LYS A 217 -24.35 -2.04 22.40
C LYS A 217 -25.41 -1.57 21.41
N TYR A 218 -26.69 -1.79 21.71
CA TYR A 218 -27.80 -1.52 20.80
C TYR A 218 -28.77 -0.49 21.43
N PRO A 219 -28.93 0.69 20.80
CA PRO A 219 -29.71 1.81 21.36
C PRO A 219 -31.20 1.49 21.59
N ASP A 220 -31.78 0.63 20.77
CA ASP A 220 -33.16 0.15 20.87
C ASP A 220 -33.39 -0.66 22.16
N ILE A 221 -32.46 -1.58 22.47
CA ILE A 221 -32.49 -2.36 23.72
C ILE A 221 -32.24 -1.45 24.93
N GLU A 222 -31.31 -0.50 24.81
CA GLU A 222 -31.06 0.48 25.87
C GLU A 222 -32.33 1.28 26.20
N ALA A 223 -33.01 1.77 25.17
CA ALA A 223 -34.28 2.50 25.32
C ALA A 223 -35.38 1.62 25.90
N ALA A 224 -35.44 0.34 25.55
CA ALA A 224 -36.38 -0.61 26.13
C ALA A 224 -36.15 -0.77 27.64
N PHE A 225 -34.90 -0.97 28.07
CA PHE A 225 -34.55 -1.02 29.49
C PHE A 225 -34.88 0.30 30.22
N ALA A 226 -34.62 1.45 29.60
CA ALA A 226 -34.90 2.75 30.20
C ALA A 226 -36.40 2.99 30.46
N LYS A 227 -37.29 2.33 29.72
CA LYS A 227 -38.75 2.40 29.92
C LYS A 227 -39.25 1.49 31.04
N VAL A 228 -38.59 0.35 31.26
CA VAL A 228 -39.08 -0.70 32.17
C VAL A 228 -38.34 -0.74 33.49
N VAL A 229 -37.17 -0.12 33.60
CA VAL A 229 -36.41 0.02 34.84
C VAL A 229 -36.81 1.31 35.55
N ARG A 230 -37.07 1.21 36.86
CA ARG A 230 -37.41 2.37 37.69
C ARG A 230 -36.27 3.39 37.66
N LYS A 231 -36.59 4.66 37.48
CA LYS A 231 -35.65 5.74 37.80
C LYS A 231 -35.57 5.80 39.33
N ASN A 232 -34.37 5.65 39.88
CA ASN A 232 -34.15 6.03 41.27
C ASN A 232 -34.26 7.56 41.32
N ASP A 233 -35.34 8.06 41.93
CA ASP A 233 -35.37 9.41 42.48
C ASP A 233 -34.51 9.49 43.74
#